data_AF-A0A1L0BME1-F1
#
_entry.id   AF-A0A1L0BME1-F1
#
_cell.length_a   1.000
_cell.length_b   1.000
_cell.length_c   1.000
_cell.angle_alpha   90.00
_cell.angle_beta   90.00
_cell.angle_gamma   90.00
#
_symmetry.space_group_name_H-M   'P 1'
#
loop_
_entity.id
_entity.type
_entity.pdbx_description
1 polymer ?
#
loop_
_entity_poly.entity_id
_entity_poly.type
_entity_poly.pdbx_seq_one_letter_code
_entity_poly.pdbx_strand_id
1 'polypeptide(L)'
;MSLASPLGSTYGARLSAYLTTYEDFRKHRKRTNKFLLKLRHDLNLVTRDTRNYQDKEKTSAISKEEYAADARHGELLLLLAERDSLFASEIKSLLEISGDKLSSYKKLMVSKLKKAVSTCTKLLAITEDEPNTIKRIELYVYAALTQGVYSVNKKRWEEALYAFSVARCGLELLATQLVEDDTNALYDRTLIDELLDTVVDPSLNLAVSQGSVVETTSDLRTVARKHCSDATVSYLAPAVGLIASVDDSFVQEVEEEEEVSKTVVWRDHEANIYNDELSIKIIRLNRTNWKSFVEANDYDSLYSQWSALVDIHTGDLAKSKDEDDEERVQDGAVLLTYLKYNMLFTRLKRDLLLIDQLNAQSISSVSKRLHSNKDVLRLYSAVVSTVDELKDLPGVYNDEDLFESLENMGRFFTVKRSVVIADSYSLASKFPEALKIYAQIERTFDASGTFYKVDEFPYDVTSNTQAQSLTEEVSRRRSKTQSLAQFVRENSTNAKVAIDDVFQFSIAGNTVSNITNVLQKGHISPVLSKAVLFDIAFNYISYMSGAQPEPATHATVDDVEEKKKGGFFGIFGR
;
A
#
# COMPACT_ATOMS: atom_id res chain seq x y z
N MET A 1 -1.80 25.92 16.30
CA MET A 1 -1.02 26.59 17.33
C MET A 1 -1.60 27.97 17.36
N SER A 2 -2.28 28.31 18.44
CA SER A 2 -2.55 29.71 18.72
C SER A 2 -1.21 30.46 18.68
N LEU A 3 -1.20 31.76 18.35
CA LEU A 3 0.00 32.61 18.40
C LEU A 3 0.76 32.58 19.76
N ALA A 4 0.25 31.86 20.76
CA ALA A 4 0.84 31.66 22.08
C ALA A 4 1.88 30.52 22.17
N SER A 5 2.12 29.76 21.10
CA SER A 5 3.16 28.72 21.10
C SER A 5 4.56 29.26 20.76
N PRO A 6 5.65 28.69 21.28
CA PRO A 6 7.01 29.10 20.93
C PRO A 6 7.34 29.05 19.43
N LEU A 7 6.97 27.99 18.71
CA LEU A 7 7.24 27.90 17.26
C LEU A 7 6.30 28.80 16.45
N GLY A 8 5.04 28.93 16.87
CA GLY A 8 4.06 29.80 16.23
C GLY A 8 4.41 31.29 16.36
N SER A 9 4.84 31.73 17.54
CA SER A 9 5.26 33.13 17.79
C SER A 9 6.57 33.52 17.09
N THR A 10 7.36 32.54 16.65
CA THR A 10 8.64 32.74 15.96
C THR A 10 8.52 32.44 14.46
N TYR A 11 8.73 31.18 14.06
CA TYR A 11 8.69 30.76 12.66
C TYR A 11 7.29 30.84 12.06
N GLY A 12 6.23 30.60 12.83
CA GLY A 12 4.86 30.87 12.37
C GLY A 12 4.64 32.35 12.03
N ALA A 13 5.10 33.26 12.89
CA ALA A 13 5.04 34.68 12.61
C ALA A 13 5.83 35.06 11.34
N ARG A 14 6.98 34.42 11.07
CA ARG A 14 7.73 34.59 9.81
C ARG A 14 6.92 34.12 8.60
N LEU A 15 6.34 32.92 8.69
CA LEU A 15 5.54 32.33 7.63
C LEU A 15 4.32 33.21 7.30
N SER A 16 3.57 33.62 8.33
CA SER A 16 2.41 34.51 8.15
C SER A 16 2.78 35.88 7.52
N ALA A 17 4.02 36.32 7.68
CA ALA A 17 4.52 37.60 7.17
C ALA A 17 5.17 37.49 5.78
N TYR A 18 5.30 36.29 5.21
CA TYR A 18 5.88 36.01 3.89
C TYR A 18 7.20 36.75 3.64
N LEU A 19 8.18 36.52 4.50
CA LEU A 19 9.48 37.21 4.47
C LEU A 19 10.35 36.70 3.32
N THR A 20 10.42 37.44 2.22
CA THR A 20 11.23 37.07 1.04
C THR A 20 12.44 37.99 0.83
N THR A 21 12.30 39.28 1.10
CA THR A 21 13.36 40.27 0.86
C THR A 21 14.05 40.72 2.15
N TYR A 22 15.28 41.25 2.03
CA TYR A 22 16.01 41.85 3.16
C TYR A 22 15.20 42.97 3.84
N GLU A 23 14.40 43.73 3.10
CA GLU A 23 13.54 44.79 3.65
C GLU A 23 12.41 44.23 4.51
N ASP A 24 11.86 43.08 4.12
CA ASP A 24 10.78 42.43 4.87
C ASP A 24 11.31 41.86 6.18
N PHE A 25 12.49 41.21 6.17
CA PHE A 25 13.19 40.83 7.41
C PHE A 25 13.46 42.04 8.30
N ARG A 26 13.88 43.18 7.72
CA ARG A 26 14.11 44.42 8.47
C ARG A 26 12.83 44.98 9.09
N LYS A 27 11.71 44.99 8.34
CA LYS A 27 10.39 45.44 8.82
C LYS A 27 9.89 44.52 9.94
N HIS A 28 9.99 43.20 9.76
CA HIS A 28 9.60 42.22 10.76
C HIS A 28 10.42 42.36 12.05
N ARG A 29 11.76 42.44 11.94
CA ARG A 29 12.65 42.71 13.09
C ARG A 29 12.29 43.99 13.83
N LYS A 30 11.90 45.06 13.13
CA LYS A 30 11.43 46.31 13.75
C LYS A 30 10.10 46.11 14.48
N ARG A 31 9.18 45.30 13.96
CA ARG A 31 7.92 44.92 14.64
C ARG A 31 8.19 44.11 15.91
N THR A 32 9.04 43.09 15.84
CA THR A 32 9.48 42.30 17.00
C THR A 32 10.11 43.19 18.07
N ASN A 33 10.96 44.16 17.68
CA ASN A 33 11.53 45.14 18.61
C ASN A 33 10.49 46.01 19.32
N LYS A 34 9.44 46.45 18.61
CA LYS A 34 8.34 47.22 19.24
C LYS A 34 7.57 46.35 20.23
N PHE A 35 7.35 45.09 19.91
CA PHE A 35 6.68 44.14 20.81
C PHE A 35 7.53 43.85 22.06
N LEU A 36 8.84 43.60 21.88
CA LEU A 36 9.79 43.47 22.98
C LEU A 36 9.80 44.69 23.90
N LEU A 37 9.69 45.90 23.35
CA LEU A 37 9.61 47.11 24.15
C LEU A 37 8.33 47.15 25.00
N LYS A 38 7.18 46.77 24.42
CA LYS A 38 5.91 46.66 25.16
C LYS A 38 6.00 45.63 26.28
N LEU A 39 6.49 44.42 25.99
CA LEU A 39 6.69 43.38 27.00
C LEU A 39 7.60 43.85 28.15
N ARG A 40 8.69 44.58 27.85
CA ARG A 40 9.55 45.15 28.89
C ARG A 40 8.84 46.18 29.76
N HIS A 41 7.94 46.97 29.19
CA HIS A 41 7.11 47.89 29.97
C HIS A 41 6.12 47.13 30.84
N ASP A 42 5.43 46.14 30.29
CA ASP A 42 4.42 45.34 31.00
C ASP A 42 5.05 44.56 32.17
N LEU A 43 6.27 44.05 31.98
CA LEU A 43 7.04 43.32 32.99
C LEU A 43 7.90 44.23 33.90
N ASN A 44 7.81 45.57 33.76
CA ASN A 44 8.59 46.54 34.54
C ASN A 44 10.13 46.33 34.50
N LEU A 45 10.63 45.83 33.37
CA LEU A 45 12.07 45.58 33.11
C LEU A 45 12.78 46.80 32.50
N VAL A 46 12.07 47.92 32.32
CA VAL A 46 12.64 49.14 31.72
C VAL A 46 13.56 49.86 32.70
N THR A 47 14.82 50.03 32.29
CA THR A 47 15.82 50.79 33.03
C THR A 47 15.91 52.22 32.51
N ARG A 48 15.69 53.21 33.38
CA ARG A 48 15.82 54.65 33.05
C ARG A 48 17.27 55.16 33.11
N ASP A 49 18.13 54.48 33.85
CA ASP A 49 19.53 54.87 34.00
C ASP A 49 20.36 54.34 32.82
N THR A 50 20.69 55.24 31.89
CA THR A 50 21.47 54.92 30.69
C THR A 50 22.98 54.96 30.93
N ARG A 51 23.46 55.54 32.05
CA ARG A 51 24.90 55.69 32.32
C ARG A 51 25.50 54.41 32.90
N ASN A 52 24.76 53.71 33.78
CA ASN A 52 25.16 52.42 34.36
C ASN A 52 24.19 51.31 33.91
N TYR A 53 23.86 51.28 32.62
CA TYR A 53 22.87 50.34 32.08
C TYR A 53 23.28 48.88 32.29
N GLN A 54 24.56 48.53 32.11
CA GLN A 54 25.04 47.14 32.22
C GLN A 54 24.81 46.54 33.61
N ASP A 55 25.01 47.34 34.66
CA ASP A 55 24.85 46.88 36.05
C ASP A 55 23.39 46.84 36.49
N LYS A 56 22.53 47.64 35.83
CA LYS A 56 21.13 47.84 36.21
C LYS A 56 20.14 47.13 35.29
N GLU A 57 20.61 46.52 34.20
CA GLU A 57 19.77 45.76 33.28
C GLU A 57 19.17 44.54 34.00
N LYS A 58 17.84 44.46 34.00
CA LYS A 58 17.10 43.36 34.62
C LYS A 58 16.89 42.17 33.68
N THR A 59 16.96 42.37 32.36
CA THR A 59 16.71 41.32 31.36
C THR A 59 17.70 40.15 31.45
N SER A 60 18.95 40.42 31.83
CA SER A 60 19.99 39.40 31.94
C SER A 60 19.91 38.59 33.25
N ALA A 61 19.18 39.09 34.25
CA ALA A 61 19.03 38.54 35.59
C ALA A 61 17.74 37.74 35.78
N ILE A 62 16.96 37.52 34.71
CA ILE A 62 15.70 36.77 34.77
C ILE A 62 15.98 35.35 35.31
N SER A 63 15.31 35.00 36.41
CA SER A 63 15.49 33.74 37.11
C SER A 63 14.36 32.73 36.80
N LYS A 64 14.55 31.47 37.22
CA LYS A 64 13.51 30.42 37.16
C LYS A 64 12.23 30.82 37.90
N GLU A 65 12.37 31.53 39.02
CA GLU A 65 11.26 31.97 39.87
C GLU A 65 10.40 33.03 39.16
N GLU A 66 11.03 33.96 38.44
CA GLU A 66 10.33 35.00 37.67
C GLU A 66 9.54 34.40 36.49
N TYR A 67 10.08 33.35 35.87
CA TYR A 67 9.38 32.61 34.83
C TYR A 67 8.17 31.83 35.37
N ALA A 68 8.34 31.16 36.52
CA ALA A 68 7.26 30.45 37.18
C ALA A 68 6.12 31.40 37.62
N ALA A 69 6.46 32.65 37.98
CA ALA A 69 5.48 33.68 38.32
C ALA A 69 4.74 34.24 37.08
N ASP A 70 5.45 34.51 35.99
CA ASP A 70 4.85 34.96 34.73
C ASP A 70 5.61 34.41 33.50
N ALA A 71 4.91 33.58 32.72
CA ALA A 71 5.44 32.93 31.51
C ALA A 71 5.90 33.92 30.41
N ARG A 72 5.44 35.19 30.45
CA ARG A 72 5.87 36.24 29.53
C ARG A 72 7.36 36.56 29.63
N HIS A 73 8.01 36.25 30.76
CA HIS A 73 9.46 36.35 30.88
C HIS A 73 10.19 35.41 29.91
N GLY A 74 9.65 34.21 29.68
CA GLY A 74 10.16 33.27 28.68
C GLY A 74 9.88 33.73 27.26
N GLU A 75 8.68 34.26 27.00
CA GLU A 75 8.32 34.85 25.70
C GLU A 75 9.24 36.02 25.33
N LEU A 76 9.59 36.87 26.31
CA LEU A 76 10.55 37.95 26.12
C LEU A 76 11.92 37.43 25.66
N LEU A 77 12.45 36.39 26.31
CA LEU A 77 13.73 35.78 25.96
C LEU A 77 13.69 35.09 24.60
N LEU A 78 12.60 34.39 24.28
CA LEU A 78 12.36 33.80 22.96
C LEU A 78 12.37 34.86 21.86
N LEU A 79 11.64 35.96 22.04
CA LEU A 79 11.57 37.04 21.07
C LEU A 79 12.89 37.84 20.97
N LEU A 80 13.72 37.85 22.02
CA LEU A 80 15.06 38.41 21.97
C LEU A 80 15.99 37.57 21.09
N ALA A 81 15.93 36.24 21.22
CA ALA A 81 16.63 35.33 20.33
C ALA A 81 16.13 35.49 18.88
N GLU A 82 14.81 35.59 18.71
CA GLU A 82 14.15 35.77 17.42
C GLU A 82 14.56 37.04 16.70
N ARG A 83 14.62 38.17 17.41
CA ARG A 83 15.12 39.43 16.85
C ARG A 83 16.54 39.28 16.32
N ASP A 84 17.41 38.62 17.07
CA ASP A 84 18.81 38.46 16.70
C ASP A 84 18.97 37.44 15.55
N SER A 85 18.13 36.39 15.50
CA SER A 85 18.01 35.47 14.35
C SER A 85 17.50 36.19 13.09
N LEU A 86 16.45 37.00 13.19
CA LEU A 86 15.91 37.80 12.07
C LEU A 86 16.96 38.78 11.53
N PHE A 87 17.80 39.33 12.41
CA PHE A 87 18.90 40.19 11.96
C PHE A 87 19.95 39.40 11.18
N ALA A 88 20.25 38.16 11.59
CA ALA A 88 21.12 37.30 10.81
C ALA A 88 20.53 36.99 9.43
N SER A 89 19.23 36.68 9.34
CA SER A 89 18.54 36.44 8.07
C SER A 89 18.47 37.68 7.18
N GLU A 90 18.25 38.87 7.74
CA GLU A 90 18.34 40.15 7.03
C GLU A 90 19.72 40.35 6.39
N ILE A 91 20.79 40.07 7.13
CA ILE A 91 22.16 40.18 6.61
C ILE A 91 22.40 39.10 5.56
N LYS A 92 21.93 37.86 5.76
CA LYS A 92 22.07 36.77 4.80
C LYS A 92 21.45 37.14 3.44
N SER A 93 20.19 37.58 3.44
CA SER A 93 19.49 38.02 2.22
C SER A 93 20.17 39.22 1.56
N LEU A 94 20.72 40.16 2.35
CA LEU A 94 21.49 41.28 1.81
C LEU A 94 22.79 40.83 1.13
N LEU A 95 23.49 39.84 1.70
CA LEU A 95 24.75 39.31 1.14
C LEU A 95 24.53 38.48 -0.13
N GLU A 96 23.36 37.87 -0.29
CA GLU A 96 22.99 37.16 -1.53
C GLU A 96 22.77 38.15 -2.70
N ILE A 97 22.34 39.38 -2.41
CA ILE A 97 22.09 40.43 -3.42
C ILE A 97 23.33 41.29 -3.68
N SER A 98 24.16 41.54 -2.65
CA SER A 98 25.29 42.48 -2.72
C SER A 98 26.64 41.82 -2.40
N GLY A 99 27.61 41.98 -3.32
CA GLY A 99 28.97 41.45 -3.17
C GLY A 99 29.93 42.34 -2.36
N ASP A 100 29.50 43.52 -1.91
CA ASP A 100 30.36 44.50 -1.25
C ASP A 100 30.46 44.26 0.28
N LYS A 101 31.65 44.44 0.86
CA LYS A 101 31.95 44.26 2.31
C LYS A 101 31.55 42.88 2.91
N LEU A 102 31.60 41.81 2.11
CA LEU A 102 31.17 40.45 2.48
C LEU A 102 31.73 39.95 3.84
N SER A 103 33.01 40.21 4.12
CA SER A 103 33.68 39.72 5.33
C SER A 103 33.19 40.36 6.63
N SER A 104 32.90 41.67 6.65
CA SER A 104 32.45 42.34 7.88
C SER A 104 31.00 42.01 8.21
N TYR A 105 30.14 41.97 7.20
CA TYR A 105 28.74 41.59 7.34
C TYR A 105 28.60 40.10 7.71
N LYS A 106 29.42 39.21 7.15
CA LYS A 106 29.46 37.80 7.56
C LYS A 106 29.87 37.65 9.03
N LYS A 107 30.88 38.39 9.51
CA LYS A 107 31.27 38.41 10.93
C LYS A 107 30.13 38.93 11.82
N LEU A 108 29.44 39.98 11.38
CA LEU A 108 28.28 40.53 12.09
C LEU A 108 27.14 39.49 12.17
N MET A 109 26.81 38.83 11.07
CA MET A 109 25.79 37.77 11.00
C MET A 109 26.09 36.65 11.99
N VAL A 110 27.32 36.10 11.97
CA VAL A 110 27.74 35.06 12.91
C VAL A 110 27.70 35.54 14.36
N SER A 111 28.04 36.80 14.62
CA SER A 111 27.93 37.41 15.96
C SER A 111 26.48 37.50 16.44
N LYS A 112 25.53 37.82 15.55
CA LYS A 112 24.09 37.82 15.87
C LYS A 112 23.55 36.43 16.14
N LEU A 113 23.92 35.44 15.31
CA LEU A 113 23.57 34.04 15.56
C LEU A 113 24.14 33.52 16.89
N LYS A 114 25.40 33.84 17.20
CA LYS A 114 26.02 33.49 18.51
C LYS A 114 25.22 34.08 19.68
N LYS A 115 24.74 35.32 19.54
CA LYS A 115 23.93 35.98 20.55
C LYS A 115 22.54 35.34 20.69
N ALA A 116 21.92 34.94 19.58
CA ALA A 116 20.67 34.20 19.58
C ALA A 116 20.83 32.87 20.32
N VAL A 117 21.86 32.08 19.98
CA VAL A 117 22.21 30.82 20.68
C VAL A 117 22.40 31.05 22.18
N SER A 118 23.19 32.06 22.58
CA SER A 118 23.40 32.39 23.99
C SER A 118 22.12 32.83 24.73
N THR A 119 21.11 33.30 24.00
CA THR A 119 19.81 33.65 24.57
C THR A 119 18.94 32.40 24.68
N CYS A 120 18.96 31.51 23.68
CA CYS A 120 18.31 30.21 23.71
C CYS A 120 18.82 29.33 24.86
N THR A 121 20.14 29.30 25.11
CA THR A 121 20.70 28.52 26.23
C THR A 121 20.20 29.03 27.59
N LYS A 122 20.08 30.35 27.77
CA LYS A 122 19.49 30.94 28.97
C LYS A 122 18.00 30.62 29.08
N LEU A 123 17.27 30.71 27.97
CA LEU A 123 15.86 30.37 27.91
C LEU A 123 15.63 28.92 28.36
N LEU A 124 16.35 27.96 27.78
CA LEU A 124 16.24 26.55 28.16
C LEU A 124 16.58 26.30 29.63
N ALA A 125 17.59 26.98 30.16
CA ALA A 125 17.95 26.88 31.58
C ALA A 125 16.85 27.42 32.51
N ILE A 126 16.06 28.40 32.07
CA ILE A 126 14.97 28.99 32.85
C ILE A 126 13.69 28.16 32.73
N THR A 127 13.46 27.52 31.58
CA THR A 127 12.25 26.74 31.28
C THR A 127 12.37 25.23 31.54
N GLU A 128 13.38 24.80 32.32
CA GLU A 128 13.56 23.39 32.68
C GLU A 128 12.34 22.79 33.40
N ASP A 129 11.69 23.60 34.25
CA ASP A 129 10.58 23.17 35.11
C ASP A 129 9.19 23.45 34.48
N GLU A 130 9.12 23.77 33.17
CA GLU A 130 7.86 24.03 32.49
C GLU A 130 6.97 22.77 32.47
N PRO A 131 5.72 22.84 32.95
CA PRO A 131 4.86 21.66 33.12
C PRO A 131 4.34 21.10 31.79
N ASN A 132 4.30 21.92 30.73
CA ASN A 132 3.82 21.48 29.42
C ASN A 132 4.99 20.93 28.59
N THR A 133 5.04 19.59 28.46
CA THR A 133 6.07 18.87 27.71
C THR A 133 6.14 19.30 26.24
N ILE A 134 5.01 19.55 25.58
CA ILE A 134 4.96 19.97 24.17
C ILE A 134 5.62 21.34 23.99
N LYS A 135 5.25 22.30 24.85
CA LYS A 135 5.84 23.64 24.83
C LYS A 135 7.34 23.61 25.13
N ARG A 136 7.78 22.70 26.01
CA ARG A 136 9.19 22.46 26.30
C ARG A 136 9.92 21.90 25.07
N ILE A 137 9.35 20.90 24.39
CA ILE A 137 9.88 20.35 23.13
C ILE A 137 9.98 21.45 22.07
N GLU A 138 8.96 22.29 21.89
CA GLU A 138 9.00 23.41 20.95
C GLU A 138 10.15 24.40 21.23
N LEU A 139 10.42 24.71 22.51
CA LEU A 139 11.55 25.55 22.91
C LEU A 139 12.90 24.89 22.55
N TYR A 140 13.03 23.59 22.77
CA TYR A 140 14.21 22.83 22.36
C TYR A 140 14.37 22.77 20.84
N VAL A 141 13.28 22.56 20.09
CA VAL A 141 13.30 22.57 18.61
C VAL A 141 13.74 23.94 18.10
N TYR A 142 13.22 25.04 18.65
CA TYR A 142 13.67 26.39 18.29
C TYR A 142 15.16 26.61 18.60
N ALA A 143 15.62 26.18 19.77
CA ALA A 143 17.03 26.24 20.15
C ALA A 143 17.91 25.38 19.22
N ALA A 144 17.45 24.20 18.83
CA ALA A 144 18.14 23.29 17.93
C ALA A 144 18.24 23.87 16.51
N LEU A 145 17.16 24.47 15.98
CA LEU A 145 17.18 25.19 14.69
C LEU A 145 18.16 26.37 14.70
N THR A 146 18.14 27.20 15.76
CA THR A 146 19.04 28.35 15.87
C THR A 146 20.51 27.93 16.03
N GLN A 147 20.78 26.85 16.78
CA GLN A 147 22.10 26.25 16.88
C GLN A 147 22.58 25.65 15.56
N GLY A 148 21.73 24.90 14.85
CA GLY A 148 22.06 24.31 13.55
C GLY A 148 22.46 25.37 12.53
N VAL A 149 21.66 26.44 12.41
CA VAL A 149 21.98 27.58 11.53
C VAL A 149 23.30 28.25 11.94
N TYR A 150 23.59 28.38 13.24
CA TYR A 150 24.88 28.89 13.71
C TYR A 150 26.05 27.99 13.30
N SER A 151 25.93 26.68 13.52
CA SER A 151 26.96 25.67 13.24
C SER A 151 27.29 25.57 11.75
N VAL A 152 26.28 25.57 10.87
CA VAL A 152 26.46 25.59 9.40
C VAL A 152 27.24 26.83 8.96
N ASN A 153 26.88 28.02 9.45
CA ASN A 153 27.59 29.26 9.11
C ASN A 153 29.05 29.29 9.63
N LYS A 154 29.34 28.51 10.66
CA LYS A 154 30.68 28.30 11.23
C LYS A 154 31.45 27.13 10.61
N LYS A 155 30.83 26.36 9.69
CA LYS A 155 31.36 25.12 9.11
C LYS A 155 31.69 24.05 10.14
N ARG A 156 30.89 23.94 11.20
CA ARG A 156 30.98 22.88 12.20
C ARG A 156 29.91 21.84 11.88
N TRP A 157 30.27 20.86 11.07
CA TRP A 157 29.30 19.94 10.48
C TRP A 157 28.76 18.93 11.49
N GLU A 158 29.57 18.42 12.42
CA GLU A 158 29.12 17.53 13.51
C GLU A 158 28.11 18.21 14.45
N GLU A 159 28.42 19.43 14.92
CA GLU A 159 27.50 20.23 15.74
C GLU A 159 26.21 20.59 14.99
N ALA A 160 26.27 20.73 13.65
CA ALA A 160 25.11 21.02 12.82
C ALA A 160 24.24 19.77 12.61
N LEU A 161 24.88 18.62 12.34
CA LEU A 161 24.22 17.33 12.15
C LEU A 161 23.43 16.93 13.38
N TYR A 162 24.04 17.06 14.56
CA TYR A 162 23.37 16.82 15.84
C TYR A 162 22.21 17.82 16.10
N ALA A 163 22.43 19.11 15.87
CA ALA A 163 21.39 20.11 16.14
C ALA A 163 20.17 19.95 15.20
N PHE A 164 20.40 19.69 13.90
CA PHE A 164 19.29 19.50 12.96
C PHE A 164 18.63 18.13 13.08
N SER A 165 19.33 17.09 13.51
CA SER A 165 18.71 15.79 13.79
C SER A 165 17.74 15.87 14.96
N VAL A 166 18.15 16.51 16.06
CA VAL A 166 17.25 16.82 17.19
C VAL A 166 16.06 17.66 16.76
N ALA A 167 16.28 18.67 15.89
CA ALA A 167 15.18 19.48 15.35
C ALA A 167 14.21 18.66 14.48
N ARG A 168 14.72 17.75 13.62
CA ARG A 168 13.90 16.87 12.77
C ARG A 168 13.03 15.93 13.60
N CYS A 169 13.63 15.19 14.54
CA CYS A 169 12.90 14.29 15.44
C CYS A 169 11.83 15.04 16.26
N GLY A 170 12.16 16.22 16.77
CA GLY A 170 11.21 17.05 17.50
C GLY A 170 10.07 17.57 16.62
N LEU A 171 10.34 17.98 15.38
CA LEU A 171 9.31 18.44 14.44
C LEU A 171 8.40 17.29 13.98
N GLU A 172 8.93 16.09 13.72
CA GLU A 172 8.13 14.91 13.37
C GLU A 172 7.18 14.53 14.51
N LEU A 173 7.67 14.52 15.76
CA LEU A 173 6.83 14.27 16.93
C LEU A 173 5.75 15.34 17.09
N LEU A 174 6.09 16.62 16.91
CA LEU A 174 5.11 17.70 16.98
C LEU A 174 4.04 17.55 15.89
N ALA A 175 4.40 17.12 14.68
CA ALA A 175 3.46 16.89 13.59
C ALA A 175 2.44 15.79 13.91
N THR A 176 2.82 14.74 14.65
CA THR A 176 1.90 13.67 15.05
C THR A 176 0.98 14.05 16.21
N GLN A 177 1.38 15.01 17.03
CA GLN A 177 0.57 15.51 18.14
C GLN A 177 -0.52 16.51 17.68
N LEU A 178 -0.51 16.93 16.40
CA LEU A 178 -1.55 17.79 15.83
C LEU A 178 -2.80 16.96 15.51
N VAL A 179 -3.89 17.22 16.23
CA VAL A 179 -5.20 16.60 15.99
C VAL A 179 -5.90 17.29 14.81
N GLU A 180 -6.38 16.51 13.85
CA GLU A 180 -6.97 17.01 12.57
C GLU A 180 -8.22 17.90 12.75
N ASP A 181 -8.92 17.82 13.89
CA ASP A 181 -10.15 18.57 14.17
C ASP A 181 -9.93 20.02 14.66
N ASP A 182 -8.69 20.47 14.88
CA ASP A 182 -8.42 21.85 15.31
C ASP A 182 -8.25 22.79 14.10
N THR A 183 -8.98 23.92 14.11
CA THR A 183 -8.95 24.97 13.07
C THR A 183 -7.55 25.49 12.72
N ASN A 184 -6.59 25.37 13.65
CA ASN A 184 -5.19 25.78 13.43
C ASN A 184 -4.24 24.63 13.09
N ALA A 185 -4.70 23.37 13.11
CA ALA A 185 -3.84 22.20 12.87
C ALA A 185 -3.26 22.18 11.45
N LEU A 186 -4.05 22.59 10.46
CA LEU A 186 -3.59 22.68 9.07
C LEU A 186 -2.44 23.70 8.92
N TYR A 187 -2.55 24.85 9.59
CA TYR A 187 -1.52 25.89 9.56
C TYR A 187 -0.23 25.42 10.23
N ASP A 188 -0.33 24.75 11.37
CA ASP A 188 0.84 24.20 12.06
C ASP A 188 1.53 23.11 11.29
N ARG A 189 0.75 22.22 10.68
CA ARG A 189 1.29 21.16 9.84
C ARG A 189 2.06 21.77 8.67
N THR A 190 1.46 22.78 8.02
CA THR A 190 2.13 23.54 6.96
C THR A 190 3.42 24.20 7.45
N LEU A 191 3.42 24.78 8.65
CA LEU A 191 4.61 25.37 9.26
C LEU A 191 5.72 24.32 9.48
N ILE A 192 5.36 23.14 10.00
CA ILE A 192 6.32 22.05 10.24
C ILE A 192 6.87 21.53 8.91
N ASP A 193 6.01 21.24 7.94
CA ASP A 193 6.40 20.76 6.62
C ASP A 193 7.34 21.78 5.92
N GLU A 194 7.02 23.07 5.97
CA GLU A 194 7.88 24.11 5.41
C GLU A 194 9.23 24.22 6.14
N LEU A 195 9.27 24.06 7.47
CA LEU A 195 10.52 24.04 8.22
C LEU A 195 11.39 22.84 7.87
N LEU A 196 10.78 21.68 7.68
CA LEU A 196 11.47 20.46 7.24
C LEU A 196 12.05 20.67 5.84
N ASP A 197 11.23 21.10 4.88
CA ASP A 197 11.62 21.22 3.48
C ASP A 197 12.62 22.36 3.21
N THR A 198 12.48 23.50 3.89
CA THR A 198 13.26 24.72 3.57
C THR A 198 14.49 24.91 4.44
N VAL A 199 14.48 24.42 5.68
CA VAL A 199 15.56 24.66 6.66
C VAL A 199 16.26 23.37 7.06
N VAL A 200 15.53 22.38 7.55
CA VAL A 200 16.12 21.21 8.21
C VAL A 200 16.75 20.26 7.20
N ASP A 201 16.00 19.83 6.18
CA ASP A 201 16.43 18.78 5.25
C ASP A 201 17.56 19.23 4.33
N PRO A 202 17.52 20.44 3.74
CA PRO A 202 18.65 20.97 2.99
C PRO A 202 19.90 21.13 3.87
N SER A 203 19.75 21.51 5.14
CA SER A 203 20.88 21.70 6.05
C SER A 203 21.46 20.38 6.56
N LEU A 204 20.62 19.35 6.76
CA LEU A 204 21.05 18.00 7.08
C LEU A 204 21.82 17.38 5.92
N ASN A 205 21.27 17.42 4.70
CA ASN A 205 21.97 16.96 3.51
C ASN A 205 23.33 17.66 3.33
N LEU A 206 23.38 18.97 3.57
CA LEU A 206 24.63 19.72 3.52
C LEU A 206 25.60 19.28 4.63
N ALA A 207 25.12 19.02 5.84
CA ALA A 207 25.97 18.58 6.95
C ALA A 207 26.51 17.15 6.75
N VAL A 208 25.71 16.25 6.19
CA VAL A 208 26.13 14.88 5.83
C VAL A 208 27.19 14.92 4.73
N SER A 209 26.92 15.61 3.62
CA SER A 209 27.85 15.68 2.47
C SER A 209 29.18 16.37 2.78
N GLN A 210 29.20 17.30 3.75
CA GLN A 210 30.42 17.99 4.17
C GLN A 210 31.06 17.38 5.43
N GLY A 211 30.39 16.43 6.07
CA GLY A 211 30.85 15.74 7.27
C GLY A 211 31.83 14.60 6.95
N SER A 212 32.40 14.01 7.98
CA SER A 212 33.22 12.79 7.87
C SER A 212 32.39 11.50 7.83
N VAL A 213 31.06 11.61 7.87
CA VAL A 213 30.14 10.47 7.78
C VAL A 213 30.14 10.03 6.32
N VAL A 214 30.53 8.79 6.06
CA VAL A 214 30.49 8.15 4.74
C VAL A 214 29.08 8.31 4.19
N GLU A 215 28.94 8.77 2.94
CA GLU A 215 27.66 8.91 2.22
C GLU A 215 26.90 7.58 2.28
N THR A 216 26.10 7.41 3.32
CA THR A 216 25.19 6.29 3.43
C THR A 216 23.93 6.76 2.71
N THR A 217 23.44 5.98 1.76
CA THR A 217 22.18 6.19 1.03
C THR A 217 20.94 6.05 1.93
N SER A 218 21.13 6.19 3.24
CA SER A 218 20.09 6.16 4.26
C SER A 218 19.21 7.40 4.17
N ASP A 219 17.90 7.21 4.36
CA ASP A 219 16.92 8.29 4.44
C ASP A 219 17.33 9.32 5.51
N LEU A 220 17.08 10.60 5.26
CA LEU A 220 17.32 11.71 6.19
C LEU A 220 16.66 11.47 7.56
N ARG A 221 15.55 10.74 7.60
CA ARG A 221 14.91 10.31 8.86
C ARG A 221 15.81 9.38 9.66
N THR A 222 16.37 8.37 9.02
CA THR A 222 17.29 7.42 9.65
C THR A 222 18.56 8.13 10.10
N VAL A 223 19.12 9.01 9.26
CA VAL A 223 20.27 9.84 9.62
C VAL A 223 19.98 10.68 10.87
N ALA A 224 18.81 11.31 10.93
CA ALA A 224 18.43 12.09 12.09
C ALA A 224 18.30 11.24 13.36
N ARG A 225 17.69 10.05 13.29
CA ARG A 225 17.56 9.17 14.45
C ARG A 225 18.92 8.68 14.95
N LYS A 226 19.82 8.29 14.05
CA LYS A 226 21.20 7.89 14.40
C LYS A 226 21.96 9.03 15.09
N HIS A 227 21.94 10.22 14.49
CA HIS A 227 22.75 11.34 14.98
C HIS A 227 22.09 12.15 16.09
N CYS A 228 20.82 11.88 16.47
CA CYS A 228 20.20 12.57 17.60
C CYS A 228 20.77 12.12 18.96
N SER A 229 21.49 10.99 19.02
CA SER A 229 22.10 10.45 20.24
C SER A 229 23.54 10.95 20.50
N ASP A 230 24.21 11.56 19.50
CA ASP A 230 25.64 11.95 19.55
C ASP A 230 26.00 12.96 20.65
N ALA A 231 25.02 13.70 21.19
CA ALA A 231 25.15 14.65 22.29
C ALA A 231 26.27 15.71 22.14
N THR A 232 26.67 16.06 20.91
CA THR A 232 27.77 17.02 20.64
C THR A 232 27.51 18.41 21.22
N VAL A 233 26.22 18.80 21.35
CA VAL A 233 25.78 20.04 21.98
C VAL A 233 25.06 19.72 23.30
N SER A 234 25.79 19.84 24.41
CA SER A 234 25.35 19.41 25.75
C SER A 234 24.01 19.96 26.22
N TYR A 235 23.66 21.21 25.89
CA TYR A 235 22.40 21.82 26.33
C TYR A 235 21.17 21.36 25.53
N LEU A 236 21.35 20.67 24.39
CA LEU A 236 20.26 20.08 23.60
C LEU A 236 20.03 18.61 23.96
N ALA A 237 20.96 17.95 24.64
CA ALA A 237 20.82 16.54 25.07
C ALA A 237 19.51 16.23 25.83
N PRO A 238 18.99 17.11 26.71
CA PRO A 238 17.71 16.85 27.38
C PRO A 238 16.51 16.77 26.42
N ALA A 239 16.60 17.35 25.21
CA ALA A 239 15.52 17.30 24.22
C ALA A 239 15.23 15.85 23.79
N VAL A 240 16.27 15.05 23.60
CA VAL A 240 16.17 13.65 23.15
C VAL A 240 15.41 12.82 24.19
N GLY A 241 15.75 12.99 25.48
CA GLY A 241 15.03 12.33 26.57
C GLY A 241 13.57 12.78 26.70
N LEU A 242 13.25 14.05 26.39
CA LEU A 242 11.88 14.55 26.38
C LEU A 242 11.07 13.99 25.21
N ILE A 243 11.67 13.91 24.02
CA ILE A 243 11.04 13.31 22.83
C ILE A 243 10.76 11.83 23.11
N ALA A 244 11.74 11.08 23.62
CA ALA A 244 11.59 9.68 23.99
C ALA A 244 10.50 9.45 25.06
N SER A 245 10.31 10.39 26.00
CA SER A 245 9.27 10.29 27.02
C SER A 245 7.84 10.38 26.47
N VAL A 246 7.67 11.01 25.30
CA VAL A 246 6.37 11.13 24.62
C VAL A 246 6.19 9.98 23.64
N ASP A 247 7.19 9.74 22.78
CA ASP A 247 7.21 8.62 21.85
C ASP A 247 8.65 8.25 21.49
N ASP A 248 9.07 7.06 21.91
CA ASP A 248 10.42 6.53 21.75
C ASP A 248 10.76 6.20 20.29
N SER A 249 9.75 5.98 19.43
CA SER A 249 9.95 5.60 18.03
C SER A 249 10.62 6.68 17.17
N PHE A 250 10.60 7.94 17.61
CA PHE A 250 11.26 9.08 16.94
C PHE A 250 12.73 9.24 17.31
N VAL A 251 13.21 8.53 18.33
CA VAL A 251 14.59 8.60 18.86
C VAL A 251 15.32 7.27 18.70
N GLN A 252 14.59 6.15 18.73
CA GLN A 252 15.16 4.84 18.50
C GLN A 252 15.87 4.80 17.14
N GLU A 253 17.13 4.35 17.17
CA GLU A 253 17.84 3.97 15.97
C GLU A 253 17.01 2.89 15.28
N VAL A 254 16.60 3.18 14.05
CA VAL A 254 16.15 2.10 13.17
C VAL A 254 17.41 1.27 12.95
N GLU A 255 17.46 0.08 13.54
CA GLU A 255 18.52 -0.90 13.33
C GLU A 255 18.63 -1.17 11.83
N GLU A 256 19.50 -0.41 11.15
CA GLU A 256 20.10 -0.84 9.90
C GLU A 256 21.28 -1.75 10.28
N GLU A 257 20.98 -2.93 10.82
CA GLU A 257 21.65 -4.12 10.32
C GLU A 257 21.00 -4.47 8.96
N GLU A 258 21.09 -3.54 8.01
CA GLU A 258 21.05 -3.93 6.61
C GLU A 258 22.51 -4.14 6.23
N GLU A 259 23.04 -5.32 6.57
CA GLU A 259 24.13 -5.88 5.78
C GLU A 259 23.66 -5.79 4.33
N VAL A 260 24.16 -4.79 3.60
CA VAL A 260 23.92 -4.66 2.18
C VAL A 260 24.45 -5.94 1.58
N SER A 261 23.57 -6.91 1.35
CA SER A 261 23.93 -8.14 0.65
C SER A 261 24.28 -7.70 -0.75
N LYS A 262 25.58 -7.57 -1.01
CA LYS A 262 26.11 -7.18 -2.31
C LYS A 262 26.04 -8.32 -3.33
N THR A 263 25.40 -9.43 -3.01
CA THR A 263 25.31 -10.58 -3.90
C THR A 263 23.86 -11.00 -4.11
N VAL A 264 23.55 -11.36 -5.35
CA VAL A 264 22.29 -12.01 -5.73
C VAL A 264 22.62 -13.38 -6.30
N VAL A 265 21.93 -14.39 -5.79
CA VAL A 265 22.01 -15.75 -6.33
C VAL A 265 20.88 -15.96 -7.32
N TRP A 266 21.24 -16.25 -8.56
CA TRP A 266 20.33 -16.63 -9.63
C TRP A 266 20.67 -18.05 -10.11
N ARG A 267 19.93 -19.03 -9.60
CA ARG A 267 20.20 -20.47 -9.79
C ARG A 267 21.66 -20.79 -9.43
N ASP A 268 22.46 -21.32 -10.35
CA ASP A 268 23.86 -21.68 -10.11
C ASP A 268 24.84 -20.50 -10.29
N HIS A 269 24.34 -19.28 -10.53
CA HIS A 269 25.16 -18.09 -10.71
C HIS A 269 25.01 -17.13 -9.53
N GLU A 270 26.13 -16.67 -8.99
CA GLU A 270 26.21 -15.57 -8.04
C GLU A 270 26.66 -14.32 -8.79
N ALA A 271 25.99 -13.19 -8.57
CA ALA A 271 26.31 -11.91 -9.20
C ALA A 271 26.45 -10.82 -8.16
N ASN A 272 27.51 -10.01 -8.27
CA ASN A 272 27.72 -8.88 -7.37
C ASN A 272 26.91 -7.65 -7.81
N ILE A 273 26.28 -6.99 -6.85
CA ILE A 273 25.59 -5.72 -7.00
C ILE A 273 26.57 -4.60 -6.65
N TYR A 274 26.97 -3.82 -7.65
CA TYR A 274 27.86 -2.67 -7.48
C TYR A 274 27.12 -1.38 -7.07
N ASN A 275 25.82 -1.28 -7.36
CA ASN A 275 25.01 -0.12 -7.02
C ASN A 275 24.24 -0.34 -5.70
N ASP A 276 24.60 0.43 -4.68
CA ASP A 276 23.98 0.36 -3.35
C ASP A 276 22.49 0.74 -3.35
N GLU A 277 22.03 1.55 -4.31
CA GLU A 277 20.59 1.85 -4.46
C GLU A 277 19.80 0.63 -4.92
N LEU A 278 20.38 -0.19 -5.80
CA LEU A 278 19.74 -1.41 -6.30
C LEU A 278 19.65 -2.48 -5.21
N SER A 279 20.73 -2.67 -4.44
CA SER A 279 20.77 -3.68 -3.38
C SER A 279 19.72 -3.43 -2.30
N ILE A 280 19.59 -2.20 -1.82
CA ILE A 280 18.59 -1.81 -0.81
C ILE A 280 17.17 -2.06 -1.34
N LYS A 281 16.88 -1.64 -2.57
CA LYS A 281 15.54 -1.81 -3.15
C LYS A 281 15.20 -3.28 -3.41
N ILE A 282 16.16 -4.10 -3.83
CA ILE A 282 15.96 -5.56 -3.99
C ILE A 282 15.64 -6.22 -2.64
N ILE A 283 16.37 -5.86 -1.57
CA ILE A 283 16.11 -6.36 -0.21
C ILE A 283 14.69 -6.02 0.23
N ARG A 284 14.26 -4.76 0.03
CA ARG A 284 12.90 -4.31 0.34
C ARG A 284 11.84 -5.11 -0.42
N LEU A 285 12.06 -5.34 -1.72
CA LEU A 285 11.15 -6.13 -2.54
C LEU A 285 11.07 -7.59 -2.08
N ASN A 286 12.21 -8.21 -1.76
CA ASN A 286 12.23 -9.60 -1.27
C ASN A 286 11.56 -9.77 0.10
N ARG A 287 11.53 -8.73 0.94
CA ARG A 287 10.79 -8.73 2.21
C ARG A 287 9.28 -8.51 2.04
N THR A 288 8.84 -8.05 0.88
CA THR A 288 7.42 -7.78 0.63
C THR A 288 6.63 -9.09 0.68
N ASN A 289 5.66 -9.18 1.59
CA ASN A 289 4.84 -10.38 1.74
C ASN A 289 3.79 -10.46 0.63
N TRP A 290 4.21 -10.88 -0.57
CA TRP A 290 3.32 -11.00 -1.73
C TRP A 290 2.17 -12.01 -1.52
N LYS A 291 2.27 -12.91 -0.55
CA LYS A 291 1.20 -13.88 -0.22
C LYS A 291 -0.04 -13.20 0.37
N SER A 292 0.07 -11.99 0.92
CA SER A 292 -1.10 -11.23 1.37
C SER A 292 -1.84 -10.52 0.24
N PHE A 293 -1.27 -10.46 -0.96
CA PHE A 293 -1.89 -9.76 -2.09
C PHE A 293 -3.02 -10.58 -2.69
N VAL A 294 -4.18 -9.94 -2.84
CA VAL A 294 -5.41 -10.56 -3.37
C VAL A 294 -5.82 -9.90 -4.68
N GLU A 295 -5.54 -8.60 -4.86
CA GLU A 295 -5.98 -7.84 -6.02
C GLU A 295 -4.86 -7.66 -7.06
N ALA A 296 -5.25 -7.45 -8.31
CA ALA A 296 -4.31 -7.16 -9.40
C ALA A 296 -3.54 -5.84 -9.18
N ASN A 297 -4.15 -4.84 -8.52
CA ASN A 297 -3.54 -3.53 -8.27
C ASN A 297 -2.31 -3.62 -7.37
N ASP A 298 -2.28 -4.55 -6.42
CA ASP A 298 -1.13 -4.76 -5.53
C ASP A 298 0.09 -5.23 -6.35
N TYR A 299 -0.15 -6.11 -7.33
CA TYR A 299 0.89 -6.57 -8.25
C TYR A 299 1.29 -5.51 -9.29
N ASP A 300 0.43 -4.54 -9.63
CA ASP A 300 0.82 -3.39 -10.47
C ASP A 300 1.84 -2.50 -9.75
N SER A 301 1.68 -2.27 -8.43
CA SER A 301 2.67 -1.55 -7.62
C SER A 301 4.00 -2.30 -7.57
N LEU A 302 3.95 -3.62 -7.35
CA LEU A 302 5.13 -4.49 -7.34
C LEU A 302 5.83 -4.49 -8.71
N TYR A 303 5.07 -4.61 -9.80
CA TYR A 303 5.59 -4.54 -11.17
C TYR A 303 6.27 -3.20 -11.45
N SER A 304 5.66 -2.08 -11.03
CA SER A 304 6.26 -0.75 -11.19
C SER A 304 7.59 -0.63 -10.47
N GLN A 305 7.73 -1.22 -9.29
CA GLN A 305 8.99 -1.22 -8.53
C GLN A 305 10.06 -2.08 -9.21
N TRP A 306 9.71 -3.27 -9.70
CA TRP A 306 10.64 -4.10 -10.49
C TRP A 306 11.04 -3.43 -11.81
N SER A 307 10.11 -2.79 -12.51
CA SER A 307 10.39 -2.05 -13.75
C SER A 307 11.37 -0.91 -13.50
N ALA A 308 11.18 -0.15 -12.41
CA ALA A 308 12.10 0.93 -12.05
C ALA A 308 13.53 0.39 -11.78
N LEU A 309 13.66 -0.80 -11.18
CA LEU A 309 14.98 -1.42 -10.98
C LEU A 309 15.63 -1.85 -12.29
N VAL A 310 14.86 -2.43 -13.21
CA VAL A 310 15.36 -2.77 -14.54
C VAL A 310 15.83 -1.50 -15.27
N ASP A 311 15.09 -0.39 -15.17
CA ASP A 311 15.46 0.87 -15.81
C ASP A 311 16.74 1.47 -15.21
N ILE A 312 16.90 1.44 -13.87
CA ILE A 312 18.12 1.89 -13.19
C ILE A 312 19.31 1.03 -13.64
N HIS A 313 19.19 -0.30 -13.55
CA HIS A 313 20.28 -1.20 -13.89
C HIS A 313 20.64 -1.17 -15.39
N THR A 314 19.66 -1.03 -16.30
CA THR A 314 19.94 -0.87 -17.74
C THR A 314 20.59 0.47 -18.05
N GLY A 315 20.23 1.53 -17.33
CA GLY A 315 20.92 2.82 -17.38
C GLY A 315 22.37 2.73 -16.91
N ASP A 316 22.63 1.97 -15.86
CA ASP A 316 23.98 1.74 -15.34
C ASP A 316 24.82 0.91 -16.29
N LEU A 317 24.27 -0.18 -16.84
CA LEU A 317 24.93 -1.00 -17.84
C LEU A 317 25.25 -0.21 -19.11
N ALA A 318 24.40 0.75 -19.50
CA ALA A 318 24.65 1.62 -20.65
C ALA A 318 25.82 2.59 -20.40
N LYS A 319 26.04 3.03 -19.16
CA LYS A 319 27.16 3.90 -18.78
C LYS A 319 28.47 3.11 -18.65
N SER A 320 28.40 1.84 -18.23
CA SER A 320 29.57 0.96 -18.06
C SER A 320 29.96 0.19 -19.32
N LYS A 321 29.39 0.51 -20.50
CA LYS A 321 29.70 -0.16 -21.78
C LYS A 321 31.15 -0.02 -22.25
N ASP A 322 31.88 0.96 -21.72
CA ASP A 322 33.28 1.24 -22.06
C ASP A 322 34.25 0.67 -21.00
N GLU A 323 33.77 -0.10 -20.01
CA GLU A 323 34.63 -0.74 -19.01
C GLU A 323 35.14 -2.10 -19.52
N ASP A 324 36.46 -2.31 -19.48
CA ASP A 324 37.15 -3.55 -19.91
C ASP A 324 37.00 -4.73 -18.91
N ASP A 325 36.16 -4.59 -17.88
CA ASP A 325 36.01 -5.59 -16.82
C ASP A 325 34.96 -6.64 -17.18
N GLU A 326 35.43 -7.78 -17.71
CA GLU A 326 34.58 -8.90 -18.15
C GLU A 326 33.72 -9.48 -17.01
N GLU A 327 34.22 -9.49 -15.76
CA GLU A 327 33.51 -10.02 -14.59
C GLU A 327 32.30 -9.14 -14.25
N ARG A 328 32.49 -7.83 -14.25
CA ARG A 328 31.42 -6.85 -14.01
C ARG A 328 30.34 -6.87 -15.09
N VAL A 329 30.73 -7.10 -16.34
CA VAL A 329 29.77 -7.25 -17.46
C VAL A 329 28.95 -8.53 -17.31
N GLN A 330 29.57 -9.62 -16.89
CA GLN A 330 28.88 -10.88 -16.62
C GLN A 330 27.92 -10.75 -15.44
N ASP A 331 28.38 -10.20 -14.31
CA ASP A 331 27.56 -9.96 -13.12
C ASP A 331 26.36 -9.06 -13.44
N GLY A 332 26.58 -7.99 -14.20
CA GLY A 332 25.51 -7.13 -14.68
C GLY A 332 24.50 -7.86 -15.58
N ALA A 333 24.96 -8.73 -16.47
CA ALA A 333 24.05 -9.52 -17.31
C ALA A 333 23.19 -10.50 -16.49
N VAL A 334 23.79 -11.18 -15.50
CA VAL A 334 23.08 -12.09 -14.58
C VAL A 334 22.06 -11.32 -13.73
N LEU A 335 22.46 -10.18 -13.17
CA LEU A 335 21.56 -9.32 -12.39
C LEU A 335 20.39 -8.81 -13.24
N LEU A 336 20.64 -8.42 -14.50
CA LEU A 336 19.58 -8.02 -15.42
C LEU A 336 18.58 -9.15 -15.70
N THR A 337 19.08 -10.38 -15.90
CA THR A 337 18.22 -11.56 -16.06
C THR A 337 17.39 -11.79 -14.80
N TYR A 338 17.98 -11.74 -13.60
CA TYR A 338 17.28 -11.88 -12.33
C TYR A 338 16.15 -10.86 -12.16
N LEU A 339 16.44 -9.57 -12.43
CA LEU A 339 15.46 -8.49 -12.32
C LEU A 339 14.32 -8.67 -13.31
N LYS A 340 14.64 -8.95 -14.58
CA LYS A 340 13.63 -9.19 -15.63
C LYS A 340 12.79 -10.44 -15.36
N TYR A 341 13.40 -11.51 -14.85
CA TYR A 341 12.70 -12.72 -14.48
C TYR A 341 11.61 -12.43 -13.43
N ASN A 342 11.98 -11.78 -12.32
CA ASN A 342 11.01 -11.41 -11.28
C ASN A 342 9.94 -10.45 -11.81
N MET A 343 10.33 -9.43 -12.60
CA MET A 343 9.40 -8.50 -13.25
C MET A 343 8.37 -9.22 -14.13
N LEU A 344 8.80 -10.15 -14.99
CA LEU A 344 7.90 -10.87 -15.88
C LEU A 344 6.96 -11.82 -15.14
N PHE A 345 7.43 -12.47 -14.07
CA PHE A 345 6.57 -13.29 -13.22
C PHE A 345 5.51 -12.48 -12.46
N THR A 346 5.84 -11.25 -12.00
CA THR A 346 4.82 -10.36 -11.40
C THR A 346 3.75 -9.94 -12.40
N ARG A 347 4.15 -9.61 -13.64
CA ARG A 347 3.23 -9.31 -14.74
C ARG A 347 2.32 -10.50 -15.06
N LEU A 348 2.88 -11.70 -15.09
CA LEU A 348 2.15 -12.94 -15.34
C LEU A 348 1.10 -13.17 -14.24
N LYS A 349 1.49 -13.07 -12.95
CA LYS A 349 0.56 -13.24 -11.83
C LYS A 349 -0.58 -12.22 -11.86
N ARG A 350 -0.27 -10.94 -12.14
CA ARG A 350 -1.26 -9.89 -12.32
C ARG A 350 -2.27 -10.23 -13.42
N ASP A 351 -1.80 -10.66 -14.60
CA ASP A 351 -2.68 -11.01 -15.71
C ASP A 351 -3.61 -12.20 -15.37
N LEU A 352 -3.14 -13.16 -14.57
CA LEU A 352 -3.98 -14.25 -14.07
C LEU A 352 -5.06 -13.76 -13.10
N LEU A 353 -4.72 -12.86 -12.18
CA LEU A 353 -5.72 -12.28 -11.27
C LEU A 353 -6.78 -11.48 -12.04
N LEU A 354 -6.40 -10.75 -13.08
CA LEU A 354 -7.36 -10.06 -13.95
C LEU A 354 -8.29 -11.05 -14.67
N ILE A 355 -7.77 -12.19 -15.13
CA ILE A 355 -8.58 -13.28 -15.70
C ILE A 355 -9.56 -13.84 -14.67
N ASP A 356 -9.11 -14.08 -13.44
CA ASP A 356 -9.96 -14.63 -12.37
C ASP A 356 -11.06 -13.65 -11.96
N GLN A 357 -10.75 -12.36 -11.88
CA GLN A 357 -11.73 -11.29 -11.64
C GLN A 357 -12.81 -11.26 -12.74
N LEU A 358 -12.41 -11.34 -14.02
CA LEU A 358 -13.35 -11.38 -15.15
C LEU A 358 -14.22 -12.65 -15.12
N ASN A 359 -13.65 -13.79 -14.74
CA ASN A 359 -14.38 -15.05 -14.65
C ASN A 359 -15.39 -15.05 -13.49
N ALA A 360 -15.04 -14.44 -12.35
CA ALA A 360 -15.87 -14.32 -11.16
C ALA A 360 -17.05 -13.35 -11.33
N GLN A 361 -17.00 -12.42 -12.28
CA GLN A 361 -18.13 -11.53 -12.58
C GLN A 361 -19.36 -12.33 -13.04
N SER A 362 -20.45 -12.22 -12.28
CA SER A 362 -21.74 -12.82 -12.61
C SER A 362 -22.43 -12.05 -13.74
N ILE A 363 -22.27 -12.54 -14.97
CA ILE A 363 -22.86 -11.95 -16.17
C ILE A 363 -24.06 -12.78 -16.63
N SER A 364 -25.26 -12.20 -16.59
CA SER A 364 -26.53 -12.89 -16.92
C SER A 364 -26.82 -13.02 -18.43
N SER A 365 -26.22 -12.16 -19.25
CA SER A 365 -26.43 -12.15 -20.71
C SER A 365 -25.34 -12.92 -21.43
N VAL A 366 -25.74 -13.84 -22.32
CA VAL A 366 -24.83 -14.62 -23.19
C VAL A 366 -23.94 -13.71 -24.02
N SER A 367 -24.48 -12.62 -24.58
CA SER A 367 -23.71 -11.64 -25.36
C SER A 367 -22.64 -10.96 -24.52
N LYS A 368 -22.97 -10.51 -23.31
CA LYS A 368 -22.00 -9.88 -22.40
C LYS A 368 -20.93 -10.88 -21.94
N ARG A 369 -21.30 -12.15 -21.69
CA ARG A 369 -20.34 -13.21 -21.34
C ARG A 369 -19.39 -13.49 -22.49
N LEU A 370 -19.86 -13.45 -23.74
CA LEU A 370 -18.99 -13.62 -24.92
C LEU A 370 -17.99 -12.48 -25.09
N HIS A 371 -18.37 -11.24 -24.78
CA HIS A 371 -17.44 -10.10 -24.76
C HIS A 371 -16.39 -10.25 -23.66
N SER A 372 -16.80 -10.62 -22.44
CA SER A 372 -15.87 -10.91 -21.34
C SER A 372 -14.90 -12.06 -21.70
N ASN A 373 -15.40 -13.14 -22.31
CA ASN A 373 -14.54 -14.22 -22.80
C ASN A 373 -13.54 -13.73 -23.85
N LYS A 374 -13.89 -12.77 -24.72
CA LYS A 374 -12.96 -12.17 -25.68
C LYS A 374 -11.83 -11.42 -24.98
N ASP A 375 -12.13 -10.68 -23.91
CA ASP A 375 -11.12 -9.99 -23.11
C ASP A 375 -10.21 -10.98 -22.39
N VAL A 376 -10.78 -12.06 -21.82
CA VAL A 376 -10.02 -13.17 -21.23
C VAL A 376 -9.10 -13.84 -22.26
N LEU A 377 -9.54 -14.03 -23.51
CA LEU A 377 -8.68 -14.57 -24.58
C LEU A 377 -7.52 -13.64 -24.92
N ARG A 378 -7.72 -12.32 -24.88
CA ARG A 378 -6.66 -11.33 -25.07
C ARG A 378 -5.64 -11.40 -23.94
N LEU A 379 -6.10 -11.49 -22.69
CA LEU A 379 -5.23 -11.64 -21.52
C LEU A 379 -4.43 -12.94 -21.58
N TYR A 380 -5.04 -14.09 -21.89
CA TYR A 380 -4.28 -15.33 -22.07
C TYR A 380 -3.25 -15.24 -23.22
N SER A 381 -3.55 -14.50 -24.28
CA SER A 381 -2.56 -14.29 -25.35
C SER A 381 -1.41 -13.39 -24.91
N ALA A 382 -1.67 -12.41 -24.03
CA ALA A 382 -0.62 -11.65 -23.38
C ALA A 382 0.21 -12.52 -22.42
N VAL A 383 -0.42 -13.42 -21.65
CA VAL A 383 0.28 -14.39 -20.78
C VAL A 383 1.19 -15.31 -21.59
N VAL A 384 0.73 -15.83 -22.75
CA VAL A 384 1.62 -16.65 -23.61
C VAL A 384 2.80 -15.82 -24.12
N SER A 385 2.57 -14.56 -24.51
CA SER A 385 3.64 -13.65 -24.93
C SER A 385 4.65 -13.37 -23.81
N THR A 386 4.21 -13.21 -22.55
CA THR A 386 5.13 -13.02 -21.42
C THR A 386 5.93 -14.28 -21.09
N VAL A 387 5.35 -15.47 -21.32
CA VAL A 387 6.09 -16.74 -21.21
C VAL A 387 7.14 -16.86 -22.32
N ASP A 388 6.84 -16.42 -23.54
CA ASP A 388 7.84 -16.36 -24.62
C ASP A 388 8.96 -15.36 -24.28
N GLU A 389 8.63 -14.18 -23.73
CA GLU A 389 9.62 -13.21 -23.22
C GLU A 389 10.50 -13.80 -22.11
N LEU A 390 9.95 -14.67 -21.24
CA LEU A 390 10.70 -15.38 -20.19
C LEU A 390 11.70 -16.39 -20.78
N LYS A 391 11.34 -17.06 -21.89
CA LYS A 391 12.22 -18.02 -22.57
C LYS A 391 13.38 -17.35 -23.28
N ASP A 392 13.17 -16.13 -23.76
CA ASP A 392 14.18 -15.33 -24.46
C ASP A 392 15.19 -14.66 -23.51
N LEU A 393 15.03 -14.82 -22.18
CA LEU A 393 15.96 -14.26 -21.21
C LEU A 393 17.36 -14.90 -21.32
N PRO A 394 18.45 -14.10 -21.25
CA PRO A 394 19.81 -14.62 -21.29
C PRO A 394 20.07 -15.63 -20.17
N GLY A 395 20.64 -16.78 -20.52
CA GLY A 395 20.97 -17.85 -19.57
C GLY A 395 19.84 -18.87 -19.33
N VAL A 396 18.58 -18.56 -19.69
CA VAL A 396 17.47 -19.51 -19.55
C VAL A 396 17.58 -20.68 -20.52
N TYR A 397 18.10 -20.45 -21.73
CA TYR A 397 18.34 -21.51 -22.72
C TYR A 397 19.37 -22.56 -22.26
N ASN A 398 20.31 -22.16 -21.38
CA ASN A 398 21.34 -23.07 -20.88
C ASN A 398 20.81 -24.01 -19.78
N ASP A 399 19.69 -23.67 -19.17
CA ASP A 399 19.03 -24.49 -18.16
C ASP A 399 17.89 -25.29 -18.80
N GLU A 400 18.18 -26.55 -19.16
CA GLU A 400 17.25 -27.43 -19.86
C GLU A 400 15.95 -27.63 -19.06
N ASP A 401 16.04 -27.74 -17.73
CA ASP A 401 14.89 -28.01 -16.88
C ASP A 401 13.98 -26.79 -16.76
N LEU A 402 14.54 -25.59 -16.64
CA LEU A 402 13.79 -24.33 -16.66
C LEU A 402 13.16 -24.09 -18.03
N PHE A 403 13.93 -24.26 -19.11
CA PHE A 403 13.45 -24.02 -20.46
C PHE A 403 12.28 -24.94 -20.82
N GLU A 404 12.40 -26.23 -20.51
CA GLU A 404 11.31 -27.20 -20.72
C GLU A 404 10.09 -26.87 -19.86
N SER A 405 10.30 -26.48 -18.60
CA SER A 405 9.22 -26.09 -17.70
C SER A 405 8.49 -24.83 -18.18
N LEU A 406 9.20 -23.84 -18.74
CA LEU A 406 8.61 -22.64 -19.37
C LEU A 406 7.88 -22.97 -20.67
N GLU A 407 8.41 -23.90 -21.50
CA GLU A 407 7.71 -24.37 -22.70
C GLU A 407 6.39 -25.07 -22.32
N ASN A 408 6.43 -25.92 -21.30
CA ASN A 408 5.25 -26.59 -20.75
C ASN A 408 4.26 -25.57 -20.15
N MET A 409 4.74 -24.50 -19.52
CA MET A 409 3.89 -23.40 -19.05
C MET A 409 3.18 -22.67 -20.21
N GLY A 410 3.89 -22.42 -21.31
CA GLY A 410 3.31 -21.85 -22.52
C GLY A 410 2.23 -22.75 -23.13
N ARG A 411 2.46 -24.07 -23.17
CA ARG A 411 1.46 -25.06 -23.59
C ARG A 411 0.24 -25.07 -22.65
N PHE A 412 0.45 -25.04 -21.34
CA PHE A 412 -0.61 -25.00 -20.33
C PHE A 412 -1.54 -23.78 -20.50
N PHE A 413 -0.98 -22.57 -20.66
CA PHE A 413 -1.80 -21.38 -20.88
C PHE A 413 -2.46 -21.33 -22.27
N THR A 414 -1.81 -21.90 -23.28
CA THR A 414 -2.41 -22.09 -24.61
C THR A 414 -3.63 -23.02 -24.55
N VAL A 415 -3.58 -24.06 -23.73
CA VAL A 415 -4.71 -24.96 -23.48
C VAL A 415 -5.82 -24.25 -22.71
N LYS A 416 -5.51 -23.53 -21.61
CA LYS A 416 -6.52 -22.72 -20.89
C LYS A 416 -7.22 -21.72 -21.82
N ARG A 417 -6.47 -21.04 -22.69
CA ARG A 417 -7.04 -20.18 -23.75
C ARG A 417 -8.00 -20.95 -24.65
N SER A 418 -7.59 -22.12 -25.12
CA SER A 418 -8.40 -22.97 -26.02
C SER A 418 -9.67 -23.50 -25.35
N VAL A 419 -9.64 -23.75 -24.03
CA VAL A 419 -10.83 -24.11 -23.23
C VAL A 419 -11.84 -22.95 -23.23
N VAL A 420 -11.39 -21.70 -23.04
CA VAL A 420 -12.27 -20.52 -23.11
C VAL A 420 -12.90 -20.37 -24.50
N ILE A 421 -12.15 -20.66 -25.57
CA ILE A 421 -12.70 -20.69 -26.94
C ILE A 421 -13.79 -21.76 -27.04
N ALA A 422 -13.53 -23.00 -26.60
CA ALA A 422 -14.50 -24.08 -26.66
C ALA A 422 -15.77 -23.79 -25.83
N ASP A 423 -15.61 -23.19 -24.65
CA ASP A 423 -16.73 -22.72 -23.82
C ASP A 423 -17.56 -21.65 -24.53
N SER A 424 -16.91 -20.72 -25.24
CA SER A 424 -17.62 -19.70 -26.02
C SER A 424 -18.49 -20.30 -27.13
N TYR A 425 -18.00 -21.34 -27.82
CA TYR A 425 -18.79 -22.09 -28.81
C TYR A 425 -19.93 -22.88 -28.15
N SER A 426 -19.71 -23.46 -26.99
CA SER A 426 -20.75 -24.15 -26.21
C SER A 426 -21.84 -23.18 -25.74
N LEU A 427 -21.49 -21.94 -25.36
CA LEU A 427 -22.45 -20.89 -25.00
C LEU A 427 -23.27 -20.42 -26.21
N ALA A 428 -22.70 -20.47 -27.42
CA ALA A 428 -23.38 -20.16 -28.67
C ALA A 428 -24.18 -21.35 -29.25
N SER A 429 -24.36 -22.44 -28.48
CA SER A 429 -25.04 -23.67 -28.90
C SER A 429 -24.40 -24.40 -30.10
N LYS A 430 -23.13 -24.12 -30.40
CA LYS A 430 -22.34 -24.76 -31.45
C LYS A 430 -21.50 -25.91 -30.86
N PHE A 431 -22.20 -26.94 -30.38
CA PHE A 431 -21.59 -28.07 -29.68
C PHE A 431 -20.66 -28.94 -30.54
N PRO A 432 -20.94 -29.20 -31.84
CA PRO A 432 -20.03 -29.98 -32.69
C PRO A 432 -18.66 -29.32 -32.85
N GLU A 433 -18.61 -28.00 -33.00
CA GLU A 433 -17.38 -27.20 -33.10
C GLU A 433 -16.62 -27.18 -31.77
N ALA A 434 -17.34 -26.97 -30.65
CA ALA A 434 -16.74 -27.06 -29.32
C ALA A 434 -16.12 -28.45 -29.05
N LEU A 435 -16.79 -29.53 -29.45
CA LEU A 435 -16.30 -30.90 -29.29
C LEU A 435 -15.00 -31.14 -30.07
N LYS A 436 -14.88 -30.61 -31.29
CA LYS A 436 -13.64 -30.72 -32.08
C LYS A 436 -12.46 -30.06 -31.37
N ILE A 437 -12.66 -28.90 -30.76
CA ILE A 437 -11.62 -28.20 -30.00
C ILE A 437 -11.21 -29.02 -28.79
N TYR A 438 -12.16 -29.53 -28.00
CA TYR A 438 -11.86 -30.38 -26.85
C TYR A 438 -11.13 -31.68 -27.23
N ALA A 439 -11.53 -32.31 -28.33
CA ALA A 439 -10.86 -33.51 -28.84
C ALA A 439 -9.43 -33.22 -29.33
N GLN A 440 -9.18 -32.01 -29.86
CA GLN A 440 -7.84 -31.60 -30.23
C GLN A 440 -6.97 -31.36 -29.00
N ILE A 441 -7.50 -30.68 -27.98
CA ILE A 441 -6.77 -30.40 -26.73
C ILE A 441 -6.28 -31.71 -26.11
N GLU A 442 -7.15 -32.71 -25.94
CA GLU A 442 -6.81 -33.99 -25.31
C GLU A 442 -5.77 -34.80 -26.10
N ARG A 443 -5.65 -34.58 -27.42
CA ARG A 443 -4.60 -35.21 -28.23
C ARG A 443 -3.24 -34.53 -28.07
N THR A 444 -3.23 -33.23 -27.82
CA THR A 444 -2.02 -32.41 -27.79
C THR A 444 -1.49 -32.16 -26.38
N PHE A 445 -2.36 -32.28 -25.37
CA PHE A 445 -2.04 -31.96 -23.99
C PHE A 445 -2.20 -33.21 -23.14
N ASP A 446 -1.06 -33.76 -22.72
CA ASP A 446 -0.99 -34.81 -21.73
C ASP A 446 -0.11 -34.31 -20.59
N ALA A 447 -0.71 -34.19 -19.40
CA ALA A 447 -0.01 -33.78 -18.18
C ALA A 447 0.32 -34.97 -17.27
N SER A 448 0.47 -36.16 -17.85
CA SER A 448 0.86 -37.37 -17.13
C SER A 448 2.33 -37.29 -16.66
N GLY A 449 2.55 -37.32 -15.34
CA GLY A 449 3.89 -37.28 -14.72
C GLY A 449 4.28 -35.92 -14.12
N THR A 450 5.60 -35.64 -14.07
CA THR A 450 6.19 -34.35 -13.68
C THR A 450 6.16 -33.38 -14.87
N PHE A 451 5.05 -32.67 -15.04
CA PHE A 451 4.85 -31.75 -16.16
C PHE A 451 5.79 -30.53 -16.12
N TYR A 452 6.05 -30.01 -14.92
CA TYR A 452 7.10 -29.06 -14.62
C TYR A 452 8.22 -29.80 -13.88
N LYS A 453 9.45 -29.59 -14.36
CA LYS A 453 10.67 -30.12 -13.73
C LYS A 453 11.19 -29.24 -12.60
N VAL A 454 10.81 -27.96 -12.61
CA VAL A 454 11.07 -27.03 -11.52
C VAL A 454 10.04 -27.24 -10.40
N ASP A 455 10.50 -27.25 -9.15
CA ASP A 455 9.66 -27.49 -7.97
C ASP A 455 8.58 -26.42 -7.81
N GLU A 456 8.96 -25.14 -7.83
CA GLU A 456 8.05 -24.00 -7.66
C GLU A 456 8.44 -22.83 -8.56
N PHE A 457 7.42 -22.16 -9.11
CA PHE A 457 7.60 -20.89 -9.83
C PHE A 457 7.34 -19.71 -8.90
N PRO A 458 7.98 -18.55 -9.13
CA PRO A 458 7.69 -17.34 -8.38
C PRO A 458 6.19 -16.98 -8.41
N TYR A 459 5.68 -16.51 -7.27
CA TYR A 459 4.30 -16.06 -7.07
C TYR A 459 3.21 -17.12 -7.33
N ASP A 460 3.53 -18.42 -7.26
CA ASP A 460 2.56 -19.52 -7.40
C ASP A 460 1.69 -19.38 -8.67
N VAL A 461 2.35 -19.14 -9.80
CA VAL A 461 1.69 -18.91 -11.10
C VAL A 461 1.00 -20.19 -11.59
N THR A 462 1.68 -21.34 -11.51
CA THR A 462 1.16 -22.66 -11.87
C THR A 462 1.82 -23.74 -11.03
N SER A 463 1.22 -24.93 -10.98
CA SER A 463 1.78 -26.10 -10.30
C SER A 463 1.48 -27.38 -11.08
N ASN A 464 2.22 -28.44 -10.77
CA ASN A 464 1.99 -29.79 -11.33
C ASN A 464 0.58 -30.31 -11.01
N THR A 465 0.06 -29.99 -9.83
CA THR A 465 -1.31 -30.36 -9.43
C THR A 465 -2.36 -29.64 -10.28
N GLN A 466 -2.15 -28.36 -10.62
CA GLN A 466 -3.04 -27.62 -11.50
C GLN A 466 -3.01 -28.18 -12.94
N ALA A 467 -1.85 -28.58 -13.45
CA ALA A 467 -1.73 -29.20 -14.77
C ALA A 467 -2.53 -30.50 -14.87
N GLN A 468 -2.45 -31.37 -13.85
CA GLN A 468 -3.25 -32.60 -13.79
C GLN A 468 -4.74 -32.32 -13.68
N SER A 469 -5.15 -31.37 -12.83
CA SER A 469 -6.56 -30.97 -12.68
C SER A 469 -7.15 -30.42 -13.98
N LEU A 470 -6.34 -29.76 -14.82
CA LEU A 470 -6.77 -29.23 -16.11
C LEU A 470 -7.06 -30.37 -17.10
N THR A 471 -6.24 -31.43 -17.11
CA THR A 471 -6.48 -32.62 -17.95
C THR A 471 -7.79 -33.31 -17.56
N GLU A 472 -8.04 -33.48 -16.27
CA GLU A 472 -9.31 -34.01 -15.75
C GLU A 472 -10.49 -33.11 -16.08
N GLU A 473 -10.32 -31.79 -15.97
CA GLU A 473 -11.37 -30.84 -16.30
C GLU A 473 -11.71 -30.86 -17.79
N VAL A 474 -10.70 -30.93 -18.66
CA VAL A 474 -10.88 -31.01 -20.12
C VAL A 474 -11.61 -32.30 -20.50
N SER A 475 -11.24 -33.44 -19.94
CA SER A 475 -11.92 -34.72 -20.22
C SER A 475 -13.38 -34.69 -19.78
N ARG A 476 -13.67 -34.15 -18.59
CA ARG A 476 -15.04 -33.93 -18.09
C ARG A 476 -15.85 -33.01 -19.00
N ARG A 477 -15.28 -31.88 -19.43
CA ARG A 477 -15.93 -30.92 -20.34
C ARG A 477 -16.19 -31.55 -21.71
N ARG A 478 -15.25 -32.33 -22.25
CA ARG A 478 -15.42 -33.09 -23.48
C ARG A 478 -16.60 -34.06 -23.38
N SER A 479 -16.67 -34.89 -22.34
CA SER A 479 -17.79 -35.83 -22.16
C SER A 479 -19.13 -35.10 -22.12
N LYS A 480 -19.21 -33.97 -21.40
CA LYS A 480 -20.40 -33.13 -21.36
C LYS A 480 -20.78 -32.61 -22.76
N THR A 481 -19.83 -32.01 -23.49
CA THR A 481 -20.08 -31.46 -24.82
C THR A 481 -20.40 -32.55 -25.84
N GLN A 482 -19.83 -33.75 -25.69
CA GLN A 482 -20.14 -34.92 -26.52
C GLN A 482 -21.60 -35.35 -26.34
N SER A 483 -22.09 -35.45 -25.09
CA SER A 483 -23.49 -35.76 -24.81
C SER A 483 -24.43 -34.69 -25.39
N LEU A 484 -24.08 -33.40 -25.25
CA LEU A 484 -24.87 -32.30 -25.81
C LEU A 484 -24.89 -32.31 -27.35
N ALA A 485 -23.74 -32.58 -27.97
CA ALA A 485 -23.64 -32.67 -29.44
C ALA A 485 -24.44 -33.87 -29.97
N GLN A 486 -24.40 -35.01 -29.29
CA GLN A 486 -25.21 -36.18 -29.63
C GLN A 486 -26.70 -35.87 -29.48
N PHE A 487 -27.11 -35.22 -28.40
CA PHE A 487 -28.50 -34.80 -28.19
C PHE A 487 -28.99 -33.88 -29.31
N VAL A 488 -28.23 -32.85 -29.68
CA VAL A 488 -28.62 -31.93 -30.78
C VAL A 488 -28.69 -32.66 -32.12
N ARG A 489 -27.79 -33.62 -32.37
CA ARG A 489 -27.81 -34.45 -33.57
C ARG A 489 -29.06 -35.32 -33.64
N GLU A 490 -29.39 -36.03 -32.56
CA GLU A 490 -30.57 -36.91 -32.48
C GLU A 490 -31.87 -36.12 -32.63
N ASN A 491 -31.96 -34.94 -32.01
CA ASN A 491 -33.12 -34.04 -32.12
C ASN A 491 -33.29 -33.46 -33.53
N SER A 492 -32.21 -33.37 -34.32
CA SER A 492 -32.24 -32.88 -35.70
C SER A 492 -32.61 -33.98 -36.70
N THR A 493 -32.35 -35.25 -36.40
CA THR A 493 -32.56 -36.38 -37.33
C THR A 493 -33.84 -37.19 -37.07
N ASN A 494 -34.48 -37.09 -35.90
CA ASN A 494 -35.65 -37.89 -35.55
C ASN A 494 -36.90 -37.04 -35.23
N ALA A 495 -37.61 -36.64 -36.28
CA ALA A 495 -39.04 -36.37 -36.20
C ALA A 495 -39.83 -37.52 -36.83
N LYS A 496 -39.59 -38.77 -36.39
CA LYS A 496 -40.60 -39.82 -36.57
C LYS A 496 -41.66 -39.59 -35.50
N VAL A 497 -42.87 -39.26 -35.96
CA VAL A 497 -44.02 -39.07 -35.08
C VAL A 497 -44.39 -40.46 -34.52
N ALA A 498 -44.87 -40.52 -33.27
CA ALA A 498 -45.31 -41.74 -32.60
C ALA A 498 -46.42 -42.53 -33.33
N ILE A 499 -46.87 -42.05 -34.48
CA ILE A 499 -47.81 -42.71 -35.39
C ILE A 499 -47.17 -43.93 -36.08
N ASP A 500 -45.85 -43.94 -36.28
CA ASP A 500 -45.16 -45.01 -37.03
C ASP A 500 -44.72 -46.20 -36.16
N ASP A 501 -44.49 -46.02 -34.85
CA ASP A 501 -44.08 -47.09 -33.93
C ASP A 501 -44.46 -46.75 -32.48
N VAL A 502 -45.37 -47.54 -31.90
CA VAL A 502 -45.91 -47.34 -30.54
C VAL A 502 -44.84 -47.59 -29.46
N PHE A 503 -43.75 -48.29 -29.79
CA PHE A 503 -42.64 -48.51 -28.87
C PHE A 503 -41.51 -47.47 -29.02
N GLN A 504 -41.60 -46.55 -30.00
CA GLN A 504 -40.71 -45.40 -30.10
C GLN A 504 -41.40 -44.14 -29.59
N PHE A 505 -41.05 -43.75 -28.35
CA PHE A 505 -41.41 -42.42 -27.86
C PHE A 505 -40.69 -41.36 -28.69
N SER A 506 -41.45 -40.55 -29.41
CA SER A 506 -40.92 -39.34 -30.03
C SER A 506 -40.39 -38.43 -28.93
N ILE A 507 -39.06 -38.29 -28.84
CA ILE A 507 -38.41 -37.23 -28.04
C ILE A 507 -38.56 -35.91 -28.80
N ALA A 508 -39.77 -35.61 -29.28
CA ALA A 508 -40.08 -34.31 -29.85
C ALA A 508 -39.78 -33.26 -28.76
N GLY A 509 -38.93 -32.28 -29.09
CA GLY A 509 -38.36 -31.30 -28.16
C GLY A 509 -39.36 -30.53 -27.29
N ASN A 510 -40.66 -30.60 -27.57
CA ASN A 510 -41.71 -29.98 -26.77
C ASN A 510 -41.98 -30.72 -25.44
N THR A 511 -41.67 -32.02 -25.33
CA THR A 511 -41.96 -32.76 -24.10
C THR A 511 -40.89 -32.51 -23.04
N VAL A 512 -39.61 -32.47 -23.44
CA VAL A 512 -38.49 -32.31 -22.49
C VAL A 512 -38.26 -30.85 -22.08
N SER A 513 -38.49 -29.89 -22.99
CA SER A 513 -38.46 -28.46 -22.64
C SER A 513 -39.54 -28.07 -21.63
N ASN A 514 -40.66 -28.80 -21.60
CA ASN A 514 -41.71 -28.67 -20.59
C ASN A 514 -41.38 -29.38 -19.26
N ILE A 515 -40.43 -30.33 -19.25
CA ILE A 515 -40.01 -31.07 -18.05
C ILE A 515 -38.84 -30.36 -17.36
N THR A 516 -37.81 -29.96 -18.11
CA THR A 516 -36.64 -29.25 -17.57
C THR A 516 -35.92 -28.44 -18.65
N ASN A 517 -35.48 -27.22 -18.31
CA ASN A 517 -34.60 -26.45 -19.17
C ASN A 517 -33.19 -27.04 -19.16
N VAL A 518 -32.77 -27.68 -20.26
CA VAL A 518 -31.46 -28.35 -20.42
C VAL A 518 -30.27 -27.38 -20.21
N LEU A 519 -30.50 -26.08 -20.33
CA LEU A 519 -29.49 -25.03 -20.12
C LEU A 519 -29.32 -24.64 -18.64
N GLN A 520 -30.25 -25.01 -17.76
CA GLN A 520 -30.19 -24.70 -16.33
C GLN A 520 -29.85 -25.95 -15.50
N LYS A 521 -29.09 -25.75 -14.41
CA LYS A 521 -28.84 -26.81 -13.43
C LYS A 521 -30.18 -27.25 -12.83
N GLY A 522 -30.53 -28.53 -12.95
CA GLY A 522 -31.78 -29.07 -12.40
C GLY A 522 -31.87 -28.85 -10.88
N HIS A 523 -33.02 -28.36 -10.42
CA HIS A 523 -33.34 -28.23 -8.99
C HIS A 523 -34.32 -29.34 -8.62
N ILE A 524 -34.02 -30.13 -7.59
CA ILE A 524 -34.95 -31.12 -7.05
C ILE A 524 -35.96 -30.37 -6.20
N SER A 525 -37.17 -30.17 -6.73
CA SER A 525 -38.28 -29.59 -5.98
C SER A 525 -39.27 -30.70 -5.63
N PRO A 526 -39.77 -30.77 -4.39
CA PRO A 526 -40.83 -31.71 -4.04
C PRO A 526 -42.08 -31.36 -4.86
N VAL A 527 -42.50 -32.29 -5.71
CA VAL A 527 -43.78 -32.18 -6.42
C VAL A 527 -44.86 -32.67 -5.46
N LEU A 528 -45.75 -31.78 -5.05
CA LEU A 528 -46.94 -32.15 -4.28
C LEU A 528 -47.77 -33.10 -5.17
N SER A 529 -47.77 -34.39 -4.84
CA SER A 529 -48.68 -35.35 -5.47
C SER A 529 -50.10 -34.83 -5.29
N LYS A 530 -50.87 -34.71 -6.37
CA LYS A 530 -52.31 -34.39 -6.29
C LYS A 530 -52.93 -35.29 -5.22
N ALA A 531 -53.76 -34.71 -4.34
CA ALA A 531 -54.47 -35.48 -3.33
C ALA A 531 -55.21 -36.64 -4.01
N VAL A 532 -55.07 -37.84 -3.46
CA VAL A 532 -55.73 -39.04 -3.96
C VAL A 532 -57.24 -38.85 -3.77
N LEU A 533 -57.93 -38.46 -4.84
CA LEU A 533 -59.38 -38.30 -4.84
C LEU A 533 -59.98 -39.64 -5.25
N PHE A 534 -60.57 -40.36 -4.29
CA PHE A 534 -61.38 -41.52 -4.62
C PHE A 534 -62.74 -41.02 -5.12
N ASP A 535 -63.14 -41.47 -6.30
CA ASP A 535 -64.51 -41.25 -6.78
C ASP A 535 -65.45 -42.22 -6.07
N ILE A 536 -65.82 -41.86 -4.84
CA ILE A 536 -66.71 -42.67 -3.98
C ILE A 536 -68.11 -42.76 -4.62
N ALA A 537 -68.50 -41.83 -5.49
CA ALA A 537 -69.80 -41.85 -6.17
C ALA A 537 -69.94 -43.05 -7.11
N PHE A 538 -68.83 -43.56 -7.66
CA PHE A 538 -68.83 -44.76 -8.48
C PHE A 538 -69.35 -46.00 -7.74
N ASN A 539 -69.10 -46.10 -6.42
CA ASN A 539 -69.60 -47.22 -5.60
C ASN A 539 -71.12 -47.20 -5.41
N TYR A 540 -71.78 -46.08 -5.69
CA TYR A 540 -73.23 -45.93 -5.58
C TYR A 540 -73.95 -46.09 -6.93
N ILE A 541 -73.21 -46.41 -7.99
CA ILE A 541 -73.81 -46.80 -9.28
C ILE A 541 -74.22 -48.28 -9.16
N SER A 542 -75.37 -48.52 -8.52
CA SER A 542 -76.04 -49.82 -8.53
C SER A 542 -76.92 -49.92 -9.77
N TYR A 543 -76.62 -50.85 -10.67
CA TYR A 543 -77.54 -51.23 -11.73
C TYR A 543 -78.78 -51.86 -11.10
N MET A 544 -79.96 -51.24 -11.28
CA MET A 544 -81.26 -51.76 -10.85
C MET A 544 -81.58 -53.04 -11.65
N SER A 545 -81.10 -54.18 -11.17
CA SER A 545 -81.58 -55.50 -11.57
C SER A 545 -81.51 -56.44 -10.38
N GLY A 546 -82.63 -56.54 -9.65
CA GLY A 546 -83.16 -57.78 -9.09
C GLY A 546 -82.32 -58.55 -8.06
N ALA A 547 -82.76 -58.42 -6.80
CA ALA A 547 -82.73 -59.43 -5.73
C ALA A 547 -81.36 -59.92 -5.23
N GLN A 548 -81.06 -59.51 -4.00
CA GLN A 548 -80.10 -60.17 -3.11
C GLN A 548 -80.48 -61.64 -2.82
N PRO A 549 -79.52 -62.39 -2.26
CA PRO A 549 -79.69 -62.72 -0.84
C PRO A 549 -78.42 -62.50 0.01
N GLU A 550 -78.60 -61.77 1.11
CA GLU A 550 -77.91 -61.99 2.40
C GLU A 550 -78.36 -63.31 3.05
N PRO A 551 -77.84 -63.80 4.20
CA PRO A 551 -76.77 -63.28 5.09
C PRO A 551 -75.77 -64.38 5.60
N ALA A 552 -74.74 -63.99 6.36
CA ALA A 552 -74.41 -64.66 7.63
C ALA A 552 -73.51 -63.80 8.53
N THR A 553 -74.12 -63.40 9.64
CA THR A 553 -73.64 -62.78 10.88
C THR A 553 -72.49 -63.49 11.60
N HIS A 554 -71.65 -62.72 12.30
CA HIS A 554 -71.16 -62.90 13.69
C HIS A 554 -70.07 -61.84 13.95
N ALA A 555 -69.91 -61.16 15.09
CA ALA A 555 -70.65 -60.99 16.32
C ALA A 555 -70.03 -59.75 17.01
N THR A 556 -70.83 -59.10 17.85
CA THR A 556 -70.51 -57.93 18.69
C THR A 556 -69.49 -58.23 19.79
N VAL A 557 -68.64 -57.25 20.13
CA VAL A 557 -68.22 -56.98 21.51
C VAL A 557 -68.22 -55.46 21.73
N ASP A 558 -68.98 -55.06 22.75
CA ASP A 558 -69.26 -53.72 23.24
C ASP A 558 -68.12 -53.06 24.05
N ASP A 559 -68.23 -51.72 24.10
CA ASP A 559 -67.95 -50.78 25.20
C ASP A 559 -66.56 -50.69 25.85
N VAL A 560 -66.00 -49.48 25.99
CA VAL A 560 -66.33 -48.52 27.06
C VAL A 560 -65.90 -47.08 26.68
N GLU A 561 -66.85 -46.15 26.86
CA GLU A 561 -66.80 -44.72 27.21
C GLU A 561 -65.52 -44.22 27.96
N GLU A 562 -65.09 -42.94 28.01
CA GLU A 562 -65.83 -41.69 28.27
C GLU A 562 -64.90 -40.44 28.10
N LYS A 563 -65.42 -39.37 27.46
CA LYS A 563 -65.42 -37.91 27.85
C LYS A 563 -64.13 -37.27 28.45
N LYS A 564 -63.73 -36.00 28.20
CA LYS A 564 -64.42 -34.75 27.78
C LYS A 564 -63.41 -33.57 27.69
N LYS A 565 -63.82 -32.52 26.94
CA LYS A 565 -63.54 -31.05 27.09
C LYS A 565 -62.13 -30.54 26.75
N GLY A 566 -61.92 -29.38 26.14
CA GLY A 566 -62.80 -28.29 25.66
C GLY A 566 -61.92 -27.18 25.04
N GLY A 567 -62.37 -26.51 23.98
CA GLY A 567 -62.69 -25.07 24.00
C GLY A 567 -62.22 -24.44 22.68
N PHE A 568 -63.11 -23.93 21.83
CA PHE A 568 -63.73 -22.60 21.83
C PHE A 568 -62.89 -21.53 21.10
N PHE A 569 -63.36 -21.20 19.89
CA PHE A 569 -63.34 -19.89 19.22
C PHE A 569 -62.40 -18.77 19.73
N GLY A 570 -61.64 -18.22 18.79
CA GLY A 570 -61.27 -16.80 18.71
C GLY A 570 -60.95 -16.46 17.25
N ILE A 571 -61.91 -16.07 16.41
CA ILE A 571 -62.43 -14.70 16.20
C ILE A 571 -61.33 -13.71 15.79
N PHE A 572 -61.43 -13.29 14.51
CA PHE A 572 -61.19 -11.95 13.95
C PHE A 572 -60.45 -10.90 14.82
N GLY A 573 -59.46 -10.24 14.21
CA GLY A 573 -58.98 -8.96 14.73
C GLY A 573 -57.86 -8.29 13.92
N ARG A 574 -58.26 -7.55 12.88
CA ARG A 574 -57.56 -6.46 12.15
C ARG A 574 -56.35 -6.77 11.29
#